data_AF-A0A2H5XW82-F1
#
_entry.id   AF-A0A2H5XW82-F1
#
_cell.length_a   1.000
_cell.length_b   1.000
_cell.length_c   1.000
_cell.angle_alpha   90.00
_cell.angle_beta   90.00
_cell.angle_gamma   90.00
#
_symmetry.space_group_name_H-M   'P 1'
#
loop_
_entity.id
_entity.type
_entity.pdbx_description
1 polymer ?
#
loop_
_entity_poly.entity_id
_entity_poly.type
_entity_poly.pdbx_seq_one_letter_code
_entity_poly.pdbx_strand_id
1 'polypeptide(L)' 'MRPPLSPRQRQLLAFIERYIQERGFPPSYEEMRTALKVSSLNGIAEMIITLE' A
#
# COMPACT_ATOMS: atom_id res chain seq x y z
N MET A 1 21.31 -1.51 2.05
CA MET A 1 20.62 -1.13 0.80
C MET A 1 19.17 -1.52 0.96
N ARG A 2 18.21 -0.59 0.81
CA ARG A 2 16.79 -0.97 0.74
C ARG A 2 16.58 -1.78 -0.53
N PRO A 3 15.89 -2.94 -0.47
CA PRO A 3 15.63 -3.72 -1.67
C PRO A 3 14.81 -2.88 -2.66
N PRO A 4 15.03 -3.04 -3.99
CA PRO A 4 14.20 -2.37 -4.97
C PRO A 4 12.74 -2.77 -4.78
N LEU A 5 11.84 -1.78 -4.83
CA LEU A 5 10.41 -2.00 -4.64
C LEU A 5 9.90 -3.09 -5.60
N SER A 6 9.13 -4.03 -5.07
CA SER A 6 8.37 -4.94 -5.92
C SER A 6 7.30 -4.17 -6.71
N PRO A 7 6.81 -4.69 -7.85
CA PRO A 7 5.71 -4.09 -8.59
C PRO A 7 4.47 -3.82 -7.73
N ARG A 8 4.15 -4.71 -6.77
CA ARG A 8 3.01 -4.54 -5.85
C ARG A 8 3.23 -3.42 -4.84
N GLN A 9 4.43 -3.28 -4.29
CA GLN A 9 4.75 -2.16 -3.39
C GLN A 9 4.64 -0.82 -4.12
N ARG A 10 5.09 -0.75 -5.39
CA ARG A 10 4.87 0.45 -6.22
C ARG A 10 3.38 0.76 -6.43
N GLN A 11 2.56 -0.27 -6.67
CA GLN A 11 1.11 -0.10 -6.79
C GLN A 11 0.48 0.41 -5.48
N LEU A 12 0.94 -0.10 -4.34
CA LEU A 12 0.47 0.34 -3.03
C LEU A 12 0.80 1.82 -2.79
N LEU A 13 2.04 2.22 -3.05
CA LEU A 13 2.47 3.62 -2.92
C LEU A 13 1.67 4.54 -3.84
N ALA A 14 1.52 4.18 -5.12
CA ALA A 14 0.72 4.97 -6.07
C ALA A 14 -0.75 5.09 -5.64
N PHE A 15 -1.32 4.04 -5.06
CA PHE A 15 -2.66 4.07 -4.50
C PHE A 15 -2.76 5.01 -3.30
N ILE A 16 -1.82 4.94 -2.36
CA ILE A 16 -1.77 5.80 -1.17
C ILE A 16 -1.65 7.27 -1.58
N GLU A 17 -0.73 7.60 -2.47
CA GLU A 17 -0.53 8.97 -2.97
C GLU A 17 -1.81 9.53 -3.59
N ARG A 18 -2.45 8.76 -4.48
CA ARG A 18 -3.70 9.15 -5.11
C ARG A 18 -4.83 9.31 -4.09
N TYR A 19 -4.95 8.39 -3.15
CA TYR A 19 -6.00 8.43 -2.12
C TYR A 19 -5.85 9.69 -1.25
N ILE A 20 -4.62 10.02 -0.85
CA ILE A 20 -4.33 11.25 -0.09
C ILE A 20 -4.68 12.50 -0.90
N GLN A 21 -4.32 12.54 -2.18
CA GLN A 21 -4.66 13.67 -3.06
C GLN A 21 -6.18 13.86 -3.20
N GLU A 22 -6.95 12.76 -3.26
CA GLU A 22 -8.40 12.80 -3.44
C GLU A 22 -9.18 13.04 -2.13
N ARG A 23 -8.68 12.54 -0.99
CA ARG A 23 -9.41 12.51 0.30
C ARG A 23 -8.81 13.40 1.39
N GLY A 24 -7.54 13.75 1.29
CA GLY A 24 -6.81 14.54 2.30
C GLY A 24 -6.29 13.74 3.50
N PHE A 25 -6.46 12.41 3.51
CA PHE A 25 -5.96 11.52 4.57
C PHE A 25 -5.52 10.17 3.98
N PRO A 26 -4.62 9.41 4.64
CA PRO A 26 -4.17 8.11 4.15
C PRO A 26 -5.27 7.05 4.24
N PRO A 27 -5.30 6.06 3.31
CA PRO A 27 -6.26 4.97 3.39
C PRO A 27 -5.99 4.07 4.60
N SER A 28 -7.01 3.35 5.04
CA SER A 28 -6.87 2.25 6.00
C SER A 28 -6.31 0.99 5.33
N TYR A 29 -5.81 0.03 6.14
CA TYR A 29 -5.33 -1.25 5.61
C TYR A 29 -6.41 -2.04 4.87
N GLU A 30 -7.68 -1.92 5.29
CA GLU A 30 -8.80 -2.59 4.62
C GLU A 30 -9.12 -1.97 3.26
N GLU A 31 -9.00 -0.65 3.13
CA GLU A 31 -9.13 0.05 1.85
C GLU A 31 -7.99 -0.30 0.90
N MET A 32 -6.75 -0.35 1.41
CA MET A 32 -5.59 -0.80 0.63
C MET A 32 -5.78 -2.26 0.16
N ARG A 33 -6.20 -3.16 1.06
CA ARG A 33 -6.46 -4.57 0.76
C ARG A 33 -7.50 -4.72 -0.34
N THR A 34 -8.60 -3.98 -0.22
CA THR A 34 -9.70 -3.99 -1.19
C THR A 34 -9.25 -3.45 -2.55
N ALA A 35 -8.54 -2.32 -2.57
CA ALA A 35 -8.05 -1.69 -3.79
C ALA A 35 -7.04 -2.55 -4.55
N LEU A 36 -6.11 -3.20 -3.84
CA LEU A 36 -5.08 -4.05 -4.44
C LEU A 36 -5.51 -5.52 -4.60
N LYS A 37 -6.76 -5.86 -4.26
CA LYS A 37 -7.32 -7.23 -4.30
C LYS A 37 -6.44 -8.24 -3.56
N VAL A 38 -5.92 -7.84 -2.41
CA VAL A 38 -5.10 -8.68 -1.54
C VAL A 38 -6.02 -9.52 -0.66
N SER A 39 -5.66 -10.77 -0.44
CA SER A 39 -6.47 -11.71 0.34
C SER A 39 -6.42 -11.45 1.85
N SER A 40 -5.37 -10.80 2.36
CA SER A 40 -5.18 -10.58 3.81
C SER A 40 -4.68 -9.18 4.15
N LEU A 41 -5.08 -8.70 5.34
CA LEU A 41 -4.55 -7.46 5.93
C LEU A 41 -3.05 -7.58 6.27
N ASN A 42 -2.61 -8.76 6.72
CA ASN A 42 -1.19 -9.01 6.97
C ASN A 42 -0.35 -8.83 5.70
N GLY A 43 -0.87 -9.20 4.52
CA GLY A 43 -0.17 -8.96 3.26
C GLY A 43 0.07 -7.47 2.99
N ILE A 44 -0.85 -6.59 3.40
CA ILE A 44 -0.65 -5.13 3.35
C ILE A 44 0.39 -4.68 4.37
N ALA A 45 0.30 -5.14 5.62
CA ALA A 45 1.23 -4.77 6.68
C ALA A 45 2.68 -5.15 6.33
N GLU A 46 2.91 -6.37 5.84
CA GLU A 46 4.23 -6.84 5.36
C GLU A 46 4.75 -5.96 4.22
N MET A 47 3.89 -5.61 3.27
CA MET A 47 4.27 -4.72 2.16
C MET A 47 4.68 -3.32 2.63
N ILE A 48 4.15 -2.84 3.76
CA ILE A 48 4.50 -1.53 4.34
C ILE A 48 5.78 -1.62 5.17
N ILE A 49 5.90 -2.63 6.04
CA ILE A 49 7.09 -2.82 6.90
C ILE A 49 8.34 -2.98 6.04
N THR A 50 8.23 -3.70 4.91
CA THR A 50 9.34 -3.88 3.97
C THR A 50 9.74 -2.62 3.19
N LEU A 51 9.03 -1.49 3.37
CA LEU A 51 9.41 -0.17 2.84
C LEU A 51 10.31 0.62 3.81
N GLU A 52 10.28 0.31 5.11
CA GLU A 52 11.10 0.96 6.15
C GLU A 52 12.59 0.56 6.04
#